data_AF-E3J749-F1
#
_entry.id   AF-E3J749-F1
#
_cell.length_a   1.000
_cell.length_b   1.000
_cell.length_c   1.000
_cell.angle_alpha   90.00
_cell.angle_beta   90.00
_cell.angle_gamma   90.00
#
_symmetry.space_group_name_H-M   'P 1'
#
loop_
_entity.id
_entity.type
_entity.pdbx_description
1 polymer ?
#
loop_
_entity_poly.entity_id
_entity_poly.type
_entity_poly.pdbx_seq_one_letter_code
_entity_poly.pdbx_strand_id
1 'polypeptide(L)'
;MSQATVREFGKPPRCGEFGGHNKRGEPCGQVVLSGTKRCRSHGGQSTAKIRAKVEVRRTVLAWDLDQPLVDPGETLLRLLTVTYARARMLADLLQRAYDAAEALARAESAPALEGELDELVDGSAGVEAARAALRQVLATGGVAVLVGRTRASDGRGGTVDTGEQIRALAALEQSERKLAADLATKAVAAGIAERQVRLAEMRADLWIQVLAGAARRLGWNIDLPAINAAVGAELDALPLEAIMSS
;
A
#
# COMPACT_ATOMS: atom_id res chain seq x y z
N MET A 1 2.39 -9.03 -21.81
CA MET A 1 3.42 -9.51 -22.79
C MET A 1 4.25 -10.54 -22.04
N SER A 2 3.98 -11.82 -22.28
CA SER A 2 4.68 -12.92 -21.62
C SER A 2 6.17 -12.91 -21.97
N GLN A 3 7.00 -13.50 -21.13
CA GLN A 3 8.44 -13.69 -21.37
C GLN A 3 8.75 -14.43 -22.69
N ALA A 4 7.74 -14.95 -23.39
CA ALA A 4 7.88 -15.61 -24.68
C ALA A 4 8.49 -14.73 -25.78
N THR A 5 8.27 -13.40 -25.80
CA THR A 5 8.80 -12.56 -26.89
C THR A 5 10.28 -12.20 -26.77
N VAL A 6 10.94 -12.46 -25.64
CA VAL A 6 12.38 -12.14 -25.46
C VAL A 6 13.28 -13.32 -25.83
N ARG A 7 12.77 -14.56 -25.87
CA ARG A 7 13.59 -15.75 -26.15
C ARG A 7 13.67 -16.16 -27.62
N GLU A 8 12.73 -15.77 -28.48
CA GLU A 8 12.71 -16.24 -29.89
C GLU A 8 13.48 -15.37 -30.89
N PHE A 9 13.80 -14.12 -30.55
CA PHE A 9 14.52 -13.23 -31.45
C PHE A 9 15.84 -12.82 -30.81
N GLY A 10 16.96 -13.43 -31.22
CA GLY A 10 18.31 -13.13 -30.71
C GLY A 10 18.79 -11.68 -30.89
N LYS A 11 17.92 -10.76 -31.32
CA LYS A 11 18.18 -9.32 -31.40
C LYS A 11 17.10 -8.57 -30.62
N PRO A 12 17.47 -7.59 -29.78
CA PRO A 12 16.50 -6.78 -29.07
C PRO A 12 15.70 -5.95 -30.08
N PRO A 13 14.39 -5.76 -29.85
CA PRO A 13 13.50 -5.12 -30.82
C PRO A 13 13.88 -3.65 -31.05
N ARG A 14 13.71 -3.17 -32.28
CA ARG A 14 14.06 -1.81 -32.70
C ARG A 14 12.84 -0.90 -32.71
N CYS A 15 13.05 0.39 -32.41
CA CYS A 15 11.95 1.36 -32.35
C CYS A 15 11.21 1.55 -33.68
N GLY A 16 11.90 1.31 -34.81
CA GLY A 16 11.31 1.31 -36.15
C GLY A 16 10.21 0.27 -36.32
N GLU A 17 10.32 -0.89 -35.66
CA GLU A 17 9.31 -1.97 -35.71
C GLU A 17 7.97 -1.55 -35.10
N PHE A 18 7.96 -0.49 -34.29
CA PHE A 18 6.76 0.09 -33.68
C PHE A 18 6.42 1.48 -34.25
N GLY A 19 6.86 1.75 -35.49
CA GLY A 19 6.54 2.98 -36.21
C GLY A 19 7.28 4.22 -35.71
N GLY A 20 8.45 4.08 -35.08
CA GLY A 20 9.34 5.21 -34.81
C GLY A 20 10.15 5.56 -36.05
N HIS A 21 10.23 6.83 -36.42
CA HIS A 21 10.98 7.28 -37.60
C HIS A 21 12.01 8.35 -37.21
N ASN A 22 13.20 8.31 -37.81
CA ASN A 22 14.23 9.32 -37.59
C ASN A 22 13.88 10.64 -38.31
N LYS A 23 14.71 11.68 -38.16
CA LYS A 23 14.50 12.99 -38.81
C LYS A 23 14.51 12.94 -40.35
N ARG A 24 15.00 11.85 -40.95
CA ARG A 24 15.01 11.61 -42.40
C ARG A 24 13.80 10.83 -42.88
N GLY A 25 12.87 10.48 -41.98
CA GLY A 25 11.69 9.67 -42.30
C GLY A 25 11.94 8.16 -42.34
N GLU A 26 13.16 7.69 -42.09
CA GLU A 26 13.48 6.26 -42.10
C GLU A 26 13.15 5.60 -40.75
N PRO A 27 12.90 4.28 -40.69
CA PRO A 27 12.65 3.57 -39.43
C PRO A 27 13.77 3.76 -38.41
N CYS A 28 13.40 3.97 -37.14
CA CYS A 28 14.35 4.21 -36.07
C CYS A 28 15.14 2.94 -35.70
N GLY A 29 16.45 2.93 -35.98
CA GLY A 29 17.34 1.82 -35.62
C GLY A 29 17.73 1.72 -34.14
N GLN A 30 17.21 2.58 -33.26
CA GLN A 30 17.52 2.51 -31.81
C GLN A 30 16.79 1.34 -31.16
N VAL A 31 17.44 0.68 -30.20
CA VAL A 31 16.84 -0.40 -29.40
C VAL A 31 15.71 0.16 -28.54
N VAL A 32 14.61 -0.60 -28.45
CA VAL A 32 13.48 -0.26 -27.60
C VAL A 32 13.84 -0.48 -26.14
N LEU A 33 13.40 0.43 -25.26
CA LEU A 33 13.60 0.26 -23.83
C LEU A 33 12.78 -0.94 -23.35
N SER A 34 13.39 -1.84 -22.58
CA SER A 34 12.75 -3.08 -22.10
C SER A 34 11.38 -2.77 -21.48
N GLY A 35 10.33 -3.49 -21.91
CA GLY A 35 8.96 -3.28 -21.44
C GLY A 35 8.18 -2.14 -22.12
N THR A 36 8.78 -1.43 -23.09
CA THR A 36 8.13 -0.36 -23.86
C THR A 36 8.07 -0.70 -25.35
N LYS A 37 7.45 0.19 -26.17
CA LYS A 37 7.44 0.10 -27.64
C LYS A 37 8.28 1.20 -28.32
N ARG A 38 8.94 2.08 -27.57
CA ARG A 38 9.65 3.26 -28.12
C ARG A 38 11.06 3.36 -27.53
N CYS A 39 12.01 3.88 -28.32
CA CYS A 39 13.35 4.19 -27.81
C CYS A 39 13.34 5.48 -26.99
N ARG A 40 14.49 5.79 -26.35
CA ARG A 40 14.70 7.03 -25.59
C ARG A 40 14.36 8.32 -26.35
N SER A 41 14.53 8.32 -27.67
CA SER A 41 14.34 9.51 -28.51
C SER A 41 12.91 9.65 -29.04
N HIS A 42 12.12 8.57 -29.06
CA HIS A 42 10.73 8.58 -29.55
C HIS A 42 9.69 8.34 -28.45
N GLY A 43 10.11 8.21 -27.19
CA GLY A 43 9.20 8.01 -26.07
C GLY A 43 8.43 9.26 -25.65
N GLY A 44 8.78 10.45 -26.15
CA GLY A 44 8.15 11.73 -25.79
C GLY A 44 8.22 12.08 -24.29
N GLN A 45 9.01 11.33 -23.53
CA GLN A 45 9.14 11.41 -22.08
C GLN A 45 10.63 11.42 -21.73
N SER A 46 10.96 12.04 -20.59
CA SER A 46 12.33 11.98 -20.07
C SER A 46 12.74 10.52 -19.86
N THR A 47 14.01 10.21 -20.12
CA THR A 47 14.57 8.87 -19.91
C THR A 47 14.37 8.40 -18.47
N ALA A 48 14.38 9.33 -17.50
CA ALA A 48 14.05 9.07 -16.10
C ALA A 48 12.63 8.55 -15.92
N LYS A 49 11.61 9.21 -16.49
CA LYS A 49 10.21 8.77 -16.39
C LYS A 49 9.97 7.42 -17.05
N ILE A 50 10.64 7.15 -18.18
CA ILE A 50 10.55 5.84 -18.84
C ILE A 50 11.18 4.76 -17.96
N ARG A 51 12.39 4.99 -17.42
CA ARG A 51 13.04 4.04 -16.49
C ARG A 51 12.17 3.76 -15.27
N ALA A 52 11.55 4.79 -14.69
CA ALA A 52 10.64 4.61 -13.56
C ALA A 52 9.43 3.72 -13.90
N LYS A 53 8.81 3.89 -15.08
CA LYS A 53 7.72 3.00 -15.53
C LYS A 53 8.17 1.55 -15.72
N VAL A 54 9.37 1.34 -16.25
CA VAL A 54 9.95 -0.01 -16.38
C VAL A 54 10.18 -0.61 -14.99
N GLU A 55 10.65 0.17 -14.03
CA GLU A 55 10.87 -0.26 -12.65
C GLU A 55 9.58 -0.67 -11.95
N VAL A 56 8.49 0.07 -12.17
CA VAL A 56 7.15 -0.29 -11.69
C VAL A 56 6.74 -1.65 -12.24
N ARG A 57 6.86 -1.85 -13.55
CA ARG A 57 6.50 -3.12 -14.17
C ARG A 57 7.38 -4.28 -13.68
N ARG A 58 8.69 -4.04 -13.51
CA ARG A 58 9.63 -5.02 -12.93
C ARG A 58 9.23 -5.39 -11.51
N THR A 59 8.82 -4.42 -10.70
CA THR A 59 8.34 -4.65 -9.33
C THR A 59 7.08 -5.52 -9.36
N VAL A 60 6.07 -5.17 -10.15
CA VAL A 60 4.84 -5.98 -10.28
C VAL A 60 5.12 -7.41 -10.78
N LEU A 61 6.03 -7.56 -11.74
CA LEU A 61 6.48 -8.86 -12.23
C LEU A 61 7.20 -9.69 -11.17
N ALA A 62 8.03 -9.07 -10.33
CA ALA A 62 8.75 -9.77 -9.27
C ALA A 62 7.82 -10.37 -8.21
N TRP A 63 6.59 -9.86 -8.10
CA TRP A 63 5.54 -10.34 -7.20
C TRP A 63 4.58 -11.31 -7.90
N ASP A 64 4.82 -11.64 -9.17
CA ASP A 64 3.94 -12.47 -10.01
C ASP A 64 2.52 -11.91 -10.17
N LEU A 65 2.40 -10.56 -10.23
CA LEU A 65 1.13 -9.85 -10.36
C LEU A 65 0.92 -9.25 -11.76
N ASP A 66 1.68 -9.68 -12.77
CA ASP A 66 1.55 -9.20 -14.16
C ASP A 66 0.35 -9.85 -14.85
N GLN A 67 -0.84 -9.33 -14.56
CA GLN A 67 -2.05 -9.70 -15.30
C GLN A 67 -2.09 -8.95 -16.65
N PRO A 68 -2.27 -9.64 -17.80
CA PRO A 68 -2.17 -9.02 -19.13
C PRO A 68 -3.13 -7.86 -19.38
N LEU A 69 -4.25 -7.82 -18.66
CA LEU A 69 -5.34 -6.86 -18.84
C LEU A 69 -5.34 -5.74 -17.79
N VAL A 70 -4.48 -5.82 -16.77
CA VAL A 70 -4.43 -4.83 -15.69
C VAL A 70 -3.23 -3.92 -15.89
N ASP A 71 -3.44 -2.61 -15.73
CA ASP A 71 -2.34 -1.65 -15.81
C ASP A 71 -1.36 -1.89 -14.65
N PRO A 72 -0.05 -2.10 -14.91
CA PRO A 72 0.92 -2.33 -13.83
C PRO A 72 1.00 -1.17 -12.83
N GLY A 73 0.71 0.06 -13.26
CA GLY A 73 0.66 1.21 -12.36
C GLY A 73 -0.52 1.13 -11.39
N GLU A 74 -1.68 0.66 -11.84
CA GLU A 74 -2.83 0.38 -10.99
C GLU A 74 -2.53 -0.74 -9.99
N THR A 75 -1.92 -1.85 -10.45
CA THR A 75 -1.50 -2.95 -9.57
C THR A 75 -0.52 -2.47 -8.49
N LEU A 76 0.46 -1.64 -8.84
CA LEU A 76 1.40 -1.07 -7.89
C LEU A 76 0.71 -0.20 -6.82
N LEU A 77 -0.30 0.58 -7.21
CA LEU A 77 -1.05 1.40 -6.26
C LEU A 77 -1.90 0.56 -5.32
N ARG A 78 -2.55 -0.50 -5.83
CA ARG A 78 -3.27 -1.46 -4.97
C ARG A 78 -2.32 -2.13 -3.98
N LEU A 79 -1.13 -2.53 -4.42
CA LEU A 79 -0.07 -3.04 -3.55
C LEU A 79 0.32 -2.02 -2.47
N LEU A 80 0.57 -0.77 -2.86
CA LEU A 80 0.90 0.31 -1.93
C LEU A 80 -0.19 0.48 -0.86
N THR A 81 -1.47 0.49 -1.25
CA THR A 81 -2.60 0.59 -0.31
C THR A 81 -2.61 -0.57 0.69
N VAL A 82 -2.45 -1.81 0.21
CA VAL A 82 -2.44 -3.00 1.08
C VAL A 82 -1.22 -2.98 2.02
N THR A 83 -0.03 -2.67 1.49
CA THR A 83 1.20 -2.56 2.29
C THR A 83 1.09 -1.47 3.36
N TYR A 84 0.52 -0.31 3.02
CA TYR A 84 0.27 0.75 3.99
C TYR A 84 -0.71 0.33 5.08
N ALA A 85 -1.82 -0.33 4.71
CA ALA A 85 -2.79 -0.85 5.67
C ALA A 85 -2.15 -1.87 6.63
N ARG A 86 -1.29 -2.76 6.11
CA ARG A 86 -0.51 -3.72 6.91
C ARG A 86 0.46 -3.01 7.86
N ALA A 87 1.21 -2.02 7.37
CA ALA A 87 2.12 -1.23 8.20
C ALA A 87 1.38 -0.52 9.35
N ARG A 88 0.20 0.07 9.07
CA ARG A 88 -0.62 0.70 10.11
C ARG A 88 -1.11 -0.28 11.15
N MET A 89 -1.62 -1.43 10.72
CA MET A 89 -2.04 -2.51 11.63
C MET A 89 -0.89 -2.96 12.53
N LEU A 90 0.31 -3.15 11.98
CA LEU A 90 1.48 -3.56 12.76
C LEU A 90 1.92 -2.48 13.75
N ALA A 91 1.86 -1.20 13.37
CA ALA A 91 2.12 -0.08 14.27
C ALA A 91 1.12 -0.05 15.43
N ASP A 92 -0.18 -0.25 15.17
CA ASP A 92 -1.22 -0.32 16.20
C ASP A 92 -0.97 -1.49 17.18
N LEU A 93 -0.58 -2.67 16.66
CA LEU A 93 -0.23 -3.82 17.49
C LEU A 93 1.01 -3.56 18.33
N LEU A 94 2.04 -2.92 17.77
CA LEU A 94 3.26 -2.57 18.49
C LEU A 94 2.97 -1.60 19.63
N GLN A 95 2.12 -0.59 19.40
CA GLN A 95 1.69 0.35 20.44
C GLN A 95 0.98 -0.39 21.58
N ARG A 96 -0.01 -1.25 21.26
CA ARG A 96 -0.72 -2.04 22.28
C ARG A 96 0.22 -2.96 23.07
N ALA A 97 1.21 -3.56 22.41
CA ALA A 97 2.21 -4.39 23.07
C ALA A 97 3.08 -3.58 24.03
N TYR A 98 3.48 -2.36 23.64
CA TYR A 98 4.22 -1.44 24.48
C TYR A 98 3.40 -1.03 25.71
N ASP A 99 2.15 -0.61 25.52
CA ASP A 99 1.26 -0.18 26.61
C ASP A 99 1.02 -1.33 27.62
N ALA A 100 0.83 -2.56 27.12
CA ALA A 100 0.66 -3.75 27.96
C ALA A 100 1.95 -4.10 28.73
N ALA A 101 3.12 -3.95 28.11
CA ALA A 101 4.40 -4.16 28.77
C ALA A 101 4.67 -3.11 29.85
N GLU A 102 4.31 -1.85 29.62
CA GLU A 102 4.41 -0.78 30.62
C GLU A 102 3.43 -0.99 31.78
N ALA A 103 2.21 -1.44 31.50
CA ALA A 103 1.25 -1.82 32.54
C ALA A 103 1.78 -2.98 33.40
N LEU A 104 2.38 -3.99 32.79
CA LEU A 104 3.01 -5.11 33.49
C LEU A 104 4.18 -4.63 34.38
N ALA A 105 5.07 -3.81 33.83
CA ALA A 105 6.21 -3.27 34.57
C ALA A 105 5.76 -2.45 35.78
N ARG A 106 4.70 -1.64 35.64
CA ARG A 106 4.09 -0.90 36.75
C ARG A 106 3.48 -1.82 37.80
N ALA A 107 2.78 -2.86 37.39
CA ALA A 107 2.18 -3.83 38.30
C ALA A 107 3.23 -4.62 39.09
N GLU A 108 4.37 -4.97 38.46
CA GLU A 108 5.49 -5.67 39.10
C GLU A 108 6.32 -4.76 40.01
N SER A 109 6.44 -3.46 39.68
CA SER A 109 7.20 -2.48 40.46
C SER A 109 6.40 -1.84 41.59
N ALA A 110 5.08 -2.07 41.65
CA ALA A 110 4.26 -1.58 42.74
C ALA A 110 4.80 -2.18 44.05
N PRO A 111 5.26 -1.36 45.02
CA PRO A 111 5.74 -1.90 46.28
C PRO A 111 4.63 -2.74 46.88
N ALA A 112 4.95 -3.97 47.29
CA ALA A 112 4.07 -4.71 48.17
C ALA A 112 3.79 -3.78 49.34
N LEU A 113 2.60 -3.20 49.40
CA LEU A 113 2.18 -2.38 50.52
C LEU A 113 2.22 -3.31 51.73
N GLU A 114 3.33 -3.28 52.45
CA GLU A 114 3.53 -3.95 53.73
C GLU A 114 2.61 -3.26 54.74
N GLY A 115 1.34 -3.64 54.71
CA GLY A 115 0.30 -3.16 55.63
C GLY A 115 -0.74 -4.26 55.84
N GLU A 116 -0.68 -4.90 57.02
CA GLU A 116 -1.73 -5.71 57.67
C GLU A 116 -2.62 -6.62 56.78
N LEU A 117 -1.98 -7.61 56.16
CA LEU A 117 -2.27 -9.05 56.18
C LEU A 117 -3.70 -9.68 56.14
N ASP A 118 -4.82 -8.98 55.93
CA ASP A 118 -6.12 -9.70 55.80
C ASP A 118 -7.04 -9.28 54.63
N GLU A 119 -6.67 -8.26 53.84
CA GLU A 119 -7.41 -7.85 52.62
C GLU A 119 -6.52 -7.69 51.37
N LEU A 120 -5.34 -8.33 51.33
CA LEU A 120 -4.42 -8.27 50.18
C LEU A 120 -4.79 -9.27 49.07
N VAL A 121 -5.96 -9.06 48.49
CA VAL A 121 -6.37 -9.66 47.21
C VAL A 121 -6.55 -8.53 46.20
N ASP A 122 -5.49 -8.14 45.48
CA ASP A 122 -5.67 -7.59 44.11
C ASP A 122 -4.38 -7.32 43.30
N GLY A 123 -3.19 -7.37 43.91
CA GLY A 123 -1.93 -7.14 43.17
C GLY A 123 -1.68 -8.17 42.05
N SER A 124 -2.06 -9.44 42.27
CA SER A 124 -1.91 -10.52 41.28
C SER A 124 -2.90 -10.41 40.11
N ALA A 125 -4.08 -9.81 40.33
CA ALA A 125 -5.08 -9.62 39.28
C ALA A 125 -4.59 -8.64 38.20
N GLY A 126 -3.95 -7.54 38.61
CA GLY A 126 -3.36 -6.57 37.69
C GLY A 126 -2.24 -7.16 36.82
N VAL A 127 -1.35 -7.95 37.42
CA VAL A 127 -0.25 -8.65 36.71
C VAL A 127 -0.81 -9.65 35.70
N GLU A 128 -1.78 -10.49 36.09
CA GLU A 128 -2.37 -11.48 35.18
C GLU A 128 -3.18 -10.83 34.06
N ALA A 129 -3.90 -9.73 34.32
CA ALA A 129 -4.58 -8.96 33.30
C ALA A 129 -3.61 -8.37 32.27
N ALA A 130 -2.50 -7.78 32.71
CA ALA A 130 -1.47 -7.23 31.82
C ALA A 130 -0.80 -8.33 30.98
N ARG A 131 -0.49 -9.48 31.58
CA ARG A 131 0.03 -10.67 30.86
C ARG A 131 -0.98 -11.21 29.85
N ALA A 132 -2.26 -11.28 30.20
CA ALA A 132 -3.32 -11.70 29.29
C ALA A 132 -3.45 -10.75 28.09
N ALA A 133 -3.43 -9.43 28.33
CA ALA A 133 -3.46 -8.42 27.28
C ALA A 133 -2.27 -8.55 26.32
N LEU A 134 -1.05 -8.70 26.86
CA LEU A 134 0.15 -8.89 26.04
C LEU A 134 0.07 -10.17 25.21
N ARG A 135 -0.38 -11.29 25.80
CA ARG A 135 -0.62 -12.55 25.08
C ARG A 135 -1.64 -12.39 23.96
N GLN A 136 -2.73 -11.66 24.20
CA GLN A 136 -3.77 -11.40 23.20
C GLN A 136 -3.25 -10.59 22.02
N VAL A 137 -2.48 -9.52 22.27
CA VAL A 137 -1.86 -8.70 21.21
C VAL A 137 -0.95 -9.56 20.34
N LEU A 138 -0.08 -10.36 20.98
CA LEU A 138 0.88 -11.21 20.28
C LEU A 138 0.20 -12.36 19.53
N ALA A 139 -0.97 -12.82 19.99
CA ALA A 139 -1.79 -13.81 19.29
C ALA A 139 -2.63 -13.25 18.13
N THR A 140 -2.78 -11.93 18.02
CA THR A 140 -3.64 -11.30 17.01
C THR A 140 -2.97 -11.30 15.63
N GLY A 141 -3.76 -11.58 14.58
CA GLY A 141 -3.35 -11.34 13.19
C GLY A 141 -2.29 -12.30 12.63
N GLY A 142 -2.12 -13.48 13.24
CA GLY A 142 -1.10 -14.44 12.80
C GLY A 142 0.34 -14.02 13.10
N VAL A 143 0.55 -12.92 13.84
CA VAL A 143 1.88 -12.45 14.26
C VAL A 143 2.61 -13.53 15.06
N ALA A 144 1.91 -14.23 15.96
CA ALA A 144 2.45 -15.38 16.68
C ALA A 144 2.99 -16.51 15.80
N VAL A 145 2.55 -16.61 14.54
CA VAL A 145 3.02 -17.63 13.58
C VAL A 145 4.25 -17.13 12.81
N LEU A 146 4.33 -15.82 12.56
CA LEU A 146 5.44 -15.19 11.83
C LEU A 146 6.64 -14.89 12.73
N VAL A 147 6.38 -14.71 14.02
CA VAL A 147 7.38 -14.38 15.03
C VAL A 147 7.65 -15.60 15.88
N GLY A 148 8.75 -16.30 15.56
CA GLY A 148 9.17 -17.47 16.31
C GLY A 148 9.36 -17.17 17.80
N ARG A 149 9.04 -18.14 18.67
CA ARG A 149 9.34 -18.06 20.10
C ARG A 149 10.78 -18.49 20.33
N THR A 150 11.65 -17.56 20.67
CA THR A 150 12.93 -17.91 21.29
C THR A 150 12.71 -18.14 22.77
N ARG A 151 13.23 -19.28 23.23
CA ARG A 151 13.17 -19.71 24.62
C ARG A 151 14.57 -19.75 25.17
N ALA A 152 14.79 -19.08 26.29
CA ALA A 152 15.98 -19.29 27.10
C ALA A 152 15.68 -20.33 28.18
N SER A 153 16.67 -21.17 28.50
CA SER A 153 16.58 -22.03 29.68
C SER A 153 16.86 -21.20 30.93
N ASP A 154 16.05 -21.38 31.98
CA ASP A 154 16.21 -20.70 33.27
C ASP A 154 17.27 -21.35 34.19
N GLY A 155 18.02 -22.33 33.68
CA GLY A 155 19.02 -23.08 34.46
C GLY A 155 18.43 -24.09 35.47
N ARG A 156 17.11 -24.11 35.67
CA ARG A 156 16.38 -25.09 36.51
C ARG A 156 15.58 -26.09 35.67
N GLY A 157 15.80 -26.09 34.35
CA GLY A 157 15.08 -26.94 33.40
C GLY A 157 13.77 -26.35 32.89
N GLY A 158 13.39 -25.14 33.32
CA GLY A 158 12.31 -24.37 32.74
C GLY A 158 12.75 -23.62 31.49
N THR A 159 11.79 -23.28 30.63
CA THR A 159 11.99 -22.42 29.47
C THR A 159 11.18 -21.14 29.63
N VAL A 160 11.84 -20.00 29.53
CA VAL A 160 11.20 -18.68 29.54
C VAL A 160 11.22 -18.11 28.14
N ASP A 161 10.07 -17.63 27.66
CA ASP A 161 9.99 -16.91 26.39
C ASP A 161 10.76 -15.58 26.53
N THR A 162 11.87 -15.45 25.81
CA THR A 162 12.63 -14.20 25.78
C THR A 162 11.88 -13.19 24.91
N GLY A 163 11.73 -11.94 25.35
CA GLY A 163 10.93 -10.87 24.73
C GLY A 163 11.31 -10.43 23.30
N GLU A 164 11.91 -11.30 22.50
CA GLU A 164 12.27 -11.11 21.10
C GLU A 164 11.05 -10.88 20.20
N GLN A 165 9.85 -11.25 20.67
CA GLN A 165 8.62 -11.10 19.88
C GLN A 165 8.31 -9.63 19.55
N ILE A 166 8.54 -8.71 20.49
CA ILE A 166 8.34 -7.27 20.27
C ILE A 166 9.38 -6.74 19.28
N ARG A 167 10.63 -7.21 19.35
CA ARG A 167 11.70 -6.81 18.41
C ARG A 167 11.40 -7.29 17.00
N ALA A 168 10.94 -8.53 16.85
CA ALA A 168 10.55 -9.09 15.57
C ALA A 168 9.32 -8.38 14.98
N LEU A 169 8.32 -8.05 15.81
CA LEU A 169 7.18 -7.24 15.40
C LEU A 169 7.62 -5.85 14.91
N ALA A 170 8.51 -5.19 15.64
CA ALA A 170 9.07 -3.90 15.24
C ALA A 170 9.88 -3.98 13.93
N ALA A 171 10.67 -5.05 13.74
CA ALA A 171 11.40 -5.29 12.49
C ALA A 171 10.46 -5.52 11.30
N LEU A 172 9.39 -6.29 11.49
CA LEU A 172 8.36 -6.52 10.47
C LEU A 172 7.66 -5.21 10.09
N GLU A 173 7.24 -4.43 11.10
CA GLU A 173 6.63 -3.12 10.93
C GLU A 173 7.52 -2.17 10.12
N GLN A 174 8.80 -2.09 10.48
CA GLN A 174 9.78 -1.27 9.77
C GLN A 174 9.96 -1.73 8.31
N SER A 175 9.96 -3.04 8.06
CA SER A 175 10.09 -3.61 6.72
C SER A 175 8.90 -3.24 5.83
N GLU A 176 7.68 -3.29 6.37
CA GLU A 176 6.45 -2.92 5.64
C GLU A 176 6.41 -1.41 5.36
N ARG A 177 6.81 -0.55 6.32
CA ARG A 177 6.95 0.90 6.08
C ARG A 177 7.96 1.20 4.98
N LYS A 178 9.12 0.54 5.01
CA LYS A 178 10.16 0.71 3.98
C LYS A 178 9.64 0.29 2.61
N LEU A 179 8.92 -0.83 2.53
CA LEU A 179 8.29 -1.29 1.30
C LEU A 179 7.26 -0.28 0.80
N ALA A 180 6.38 0.24 1.66
CA ALA A 180 5.41 1.27 1.29
C ALA A 180 6.09 2.54 0.75
N ALA A 181 7.15 3.02 1.41
CA ALA A 181 7.91 4.19 0.97
C ALA A 181 8.60 3.97 -0.39
N ASP A 182 9.14 2.78 -0.64
CA ASP A 182 9.74 2.41 -1.93
C ASP A 182 8.68 2.36 -3.05
N LEU A 183 7.54 1.72 -2.80
CA LEU A 183 6.42 1.66 -3.74
C LEU A 183 5.88 3.06 -4.06
N ALA A 184 5.72 3.93 -3.06
CA ALA A 184 5.30 5.32 -3.25
C ALA A 184 6.31 6.11 -4.09
N THR A 185 7.61 5.97 -3.80
CA THR A 185 8.68 6.62 -4.56
C THR A 185 8.66 6.20 -6.04
N LYS A 186 8.51 4.89 -6.30
CA LYS A 186 8.36 4.36 -7.66
C LYS A 186 7.12 4.89 -8.36
N ALA A 187 6.00 5.01 -7.64
CA ALA A 187 4.76 5.55 -8.18
C ALA A 187 4.87 7.03 -8.59
N VAL A 188 5.48 7.85 -7.73
CA VAL A 188 5.75 9.28 -8.00
C VAL A 188 6.71 9.41 -9.18
N ALA A 189 7.83 8.68 -9.19
CA ALA A 189 8.80 8.74 -10.28
C ALA A 189 8.21 8.31 -11.64
N ALA A 190 7.26 7.37 -11.63
CA ALA A 190 6.53 6.93 -12.83
C ALA A 190 5.40 7.89 -13.24
N GLY A 191 5.05 8.87 -12.39
CA GLY A 191 3.96 9.81 -12.61
C GLY A 191 2.58 9.15 -12.60
N ILE A 192 2.38 8.15 -11.72
CA ILE A 192 1.12 7.41 -11.63
C ILE A 192 0.04 8.28 -10.96
N ALA A 193 0.40 9.10 -9.97
CA ALA A 193 -0.55 10.02 -9.31
C ALA A 193 -1.21 10.96 -10.32
N GLU A 194 -0.43 11.63 -11.18
CA GLU A 194 -0.99 12.49 -12.25
C GLU A 194 -1.85 11.70 -13.25
N ARG A 195 -1.58 10.41 -13.42
CA ARG A 195 -2.39 9.57 -14.30
C ARG A 195 -3.72 9.20 -13.66
N GLN A 196 -3.75 8.91 -12.35
CA GLN A 196 -5.00 8.63 -11.65
C GLN A 196 -5.91 9.84 -11.61
N VAL A 197 -5.38 11.03 -11.33
CA VAL A 197 -6.15 12.28 -11.40
C VAL A 197 -6.74 12.46 -12.80
N ARG A 198 -5.92 12.33 -13.85
CA ARG A 198 -6.43 12.41 -15.24
C ARG A 198 -7.48 11.36 -15.58
N LEU A 199 -7.34 10.13 -15.10
CA LEU A 199 -8.35 9.09 -15.31
C LEU A 199 -9.64 9.39 -14.54
N ALA A 200 -9.53 9.95 -13.34
CA ALA A 200 -10.69 10.39 -12.56
C ALA A 200 -11.40 11.55 -13.26
N GLU A 201 -10.67 12.55 -13.76
CA GLU A 201 -11.19 13.65 -14.57
C GLU A 201 -11.90 13.13 -15.83
N MET A 202 -11.26 12.24 -16.60
CA MET A 202 -11.87 11.63 -17.79
C MET A 202 -13.14 10.84 -17.47
N ARG A 203 -13.18 10.14 -16.33
CA ARG A 203 -14.37 9.42 -15.87
C ARG A 203 -15.47 10.36 -15.43
N ALA A 204 -15.13 11.44 -14.73
CA ALA A 204 -16.08 12.49 -14.34
C ALA A 204 -16.71 13.12 -15.59
N ASP A 205 -15.92 13.46 -16.60
CA ASP A 205 -16.41 13.98 -17.89
C ASP A 205 -17.37 12.99 -18.58
N LEU A 206 -17.02 11.70 -18.59
CA LEU A 206 -17.90 10.67 -19.15
C LEU A 206 -19.23 10.57 -18.39
N TRP A 207 -19.19 10.58 -17.05
CA TRP A 207 -20.39 10.55 -16.22
C TRP A 207 -21.25 11.80 -16.43
N ILE A 208 -20.65 12.98 -16.52
CA ILE A 208 -21.35 14.23 -16.85
C ILE A 208 -22.06 14.09 -18.20
N GLN A 209 -21.39 13.57 -19.23
CA GLN A 209 -22.01 13.35 -20.54
C GLN A 209 -23.17 12.35 -20.49
N VAL A 210 -23.03 11.25 -19.74
CA VAL A 210 -24.07 10.24 -19.56
C VAL A 210 -25.28 10.82 -18.85
N LEU A 211 -25.07 11.51 -17.73
CA LEU A 211 -26.13 12.14 -16.93
C LEU A 211 -26.83 13.25 -17.72
N ALA A 212 -26.06 14.11 -18.39
CA ALA A 212 -26.60 15.16 -19.26
C ALA A 212 -27.43 14.57 -20.41
N GLY A 213 -26.97 13.46 -21.01
CA GLY A 213 -27.72 12.74 -22.04
C GLY A 213 -29.01 12.13 -21.50
N ALA A 214 -28.98 11.54 -20.31
CA ALA A 214 -30.14 10.95 -19.65
C ALA A 214 -31.18 12.02 -19.27
N ALA A 215 -30.75 13.12 -18.65
CA ALA A 215 -31.60 14.24 -18.27
C ALA A 215 -32.31 14.86 -19.49
N ARG A 216 -31.58 15.08 -20.59
CA ARG A 216 -32.18 15.58 -21.84
C ARG A 216 -33.24 14.63 -22.40
N ARG A 217 -33.03 13.31 -22.34
CA ARG A 217 -34.04 12.32 -22.77
C ARG A 217 -35.29 12.34 -21.89
N LEU A 218 -35.17 12.74 -20.62
CA LEU A 218 -36.29 12.94 -19.70
C LEU A 218 -36.97 14.32 -19.87
N GLY A 219 -36.51 15.14 -20.81
CA GLY A 219 -37.02 16.49 -21.04
C GLY A 219 -36.51 17.53 -20.03
N TRP A 220 -35.48 17.20 -19.23
CA TRP A 220 -34.88 18.14 -18.31
C TRP A 220 -33.88 19.04 -19.03
N ASN A 221 -34.02 20.35 -18.84
CA ASN A 221 -33.05 21.33 -19.32
C ASN A 221 -31.97 21.56 -18.26
N ILE A 222 -30.88 20.79 -18.36
CA ILE A 222 -29.74 20.87 -17.44
C ILE A 222 -28.97 22.19 -17.49
N ASP A 223 -29.17 23.01 -18.53
CA ASP A 223 -28.50 24.30 -18.67
C ASP A 223 -29.19 25.40 -17.85
N LEU A 224 -30.29 25.07 -17.16
CA LEU A 224 -30.98 25.98 -16.26
C LEU A 224 -30.09 26.32 -15.04
N PRO A 225 -29.83 27.62 -14.76
CA PRO A 225 -29.01 28.04 -13.63
C PRO A 225 -29.50 27.48 -12.28
N ALA A 226 -30.81 27.31 -12.11
CA ALA A 226 -31.39 26.74 -10.88
C ALA A 226 -30.99 25.28 -10.66
N ILE A 227 -30.87 24.48 -11.72
CA ILE A 227 -30.42 23.08 -11.62
C ILE A 227 -28.94 23.03 -11.26
N ASN A 228 -28.11 23.85 -11.92
CA ASN A 228 -26.69 23.94 -11.60
C ASN A 228 -26.43 24.39 -10.16
N ALA A 229 -27.22 25.36 -9.66
CA ALA A 229 -27.14 25.79 -8.27
C ALA A 229 -27.55 24.68 -7.29
N ALA A 230 -28.62 23.94 -7.58
CA ALA A 230 -29.04 22.81 -6.76
C ALA A 230 -28.00 21.68 -6.74
N VAL A 231 -27.46 21.30 -7.90
CA VAL A 231 -26.39 20.29 -7.99
C VAL A 231 -25.13 20.74 -7.26
N GLY A 232 -24.74 22.01 -7.38
CA GLY A 232 -23.62 22.57 -6.64
C GLY A 232 -23.81 22.48 -5.12
N ALA A 233 -25.00 22.86 -4.63
CA ALA A 233 -25.32 22.76 -3.21
C ALA A 233 -25.29 21.31 -2.68
N GLU A 234 -25.78 20.34 -3.47
CA GLU A 234 -25.68 18.92 -3.11
C GLU A 234 -24.23 18.42 -3.12
N LEU A 235 -23.42 18.83 -4.10
CA LEU A 235 -22.00 18.49 -4.14
C LEU A 235 -21.22 19.05 -2.94
N ASP A 236 -21.52 20.29 -2.54
CA ASP A 236 -20.90 20.93 -1.38
C ASP A 236 -21.33 20.27 -0.05
N ALA A 237 -22.53 19.67 -0.01
CA ALA A 237 -23.04 18.95 1.15
C ALA A 237 -22.48 17.53 1.30
N LEU A 238 -21.85 16.97 0.26
CA LEU A 238 -21.26 15.63 0.34
C LEU A 238 -19.97 15.66 1.19
N PRO A 239 -19.89 14.84 2.25
CA PRO A 239 -18.65 14.74 3.03
C PRO A 239 -17.56 14.14 2.14
N LEU A 240 -16.42 14.82 2.05
CA LEU A 240 -15.24 14.38 1.27
C LEU A 240 -14.81 12.95 1.62
N GLU A 241 -15.05 12.53 2.86
CA GLU A 241 -14.78 11.19 3.40
C GLU A 241 -15.60 10.09 2.70
N ALA A 242 -16.84 10.38 2.27
CA ALA A 242 -17.68 9.45 1.52
C ALA A 242 -17.19 9.29 0.07
N ILE A 243 -16.55 10.32 -0.50
CA ILE A 243 -16.03 10.31 -1.87
C ILE A 243 -14.72 9.52 -1.96
N MET A 244 -13.88 9.57 -0.92
CA MET A 244 -12.58 8.90 -0.90
C MET A 244 -12.64 7.41 -0.50
N SER A 245 -13.79 6.93 -0.02
CA SER A 245 -13.97 5.55 0.46
C SER A 245 -14.66 4.62 -0.54
N SER A 246 -15.10 5.13 -1.69
CA SER A 246 -15.68 4.39 -2.82
C SER A 246 -14.71 4.18 -3.98
#